data_AF-A0A150TJI8-F1
#
_entry.id   AF-A0A150TJI8-F1
#
_cell.length_a   1.000
_cell.length_b   1.000
_cell.length_c   1.000
_cell.angle_alpha   90.00
_cell.angle_beta   90.00
_cell.angle_gamma   90.00
#
_symmetry.space_group_name_H-M   'P 1'
#
loop_
_entity.id
_entity.type
_entity.pdbx_description
1 polymer ?
#
loop_
_entity_poly.entity_id
_entity_poly.type
_entity_poly.pdbx_seq_one_letter_code
_entity_poly.pdbx_strand_id
1 'polypeptide(L)'
;MTLLATACDREERALGTTRPADGTRGEAPVAVGSAVDSIVAARCDREGRCNNVGANRAYASKDDCAVRIRAEWRDELNFAECPGGIDSKELNECLQEIRNDDCNNPFDTLGRIVACRSSDLCRATR
;
A
#
# COMPACT_ATOMS: atom_id res chain seq x y z
N MET A 1 -20.28 59.00 30.04
CA MET A 1 -19.51 58.16 29.10
C MET A 1 -19.80 56.72 29.46
N THR A 2 -20.77 56.11 28.77
CA THR A 2 -21.20 54.73 29.05
C THR A 2 -21.17 54.00 27.72
N LEU A 3 -20.14 53.17 27.54
CA LEU A 3 -19.99 52.29 26.38
C LEU A 3 -20.95 51.11 26.55
N LEU A 4 -21.97 51.04 25.70
CA LEU A 4 -22.78 49.84 25.54
C LEU A 4 -22.04 48.88 24.62
N ALA A 5 -21.57 47.75 25.17
CA ALA A 5 -21.02 46.65 24.41
C ALA A 5 -22.17 45.86 23.77
N THR A 6 -22.27 45.87 22.44
CA THR A 6 -23.12 44.95 21.68
C THR A 6 -22.38 43.61 21.54
N ALA A 7 -22.73 42.64 22.37
CA ALA A 7 -22.32 41.25 22.17
C ALA A 7 -23.14 40.66 21.02
N CYS A 8 -22.47 40.10 20.00
CA CYS A 8 -23.10 39.25 19.00
C CYS A 8 -23.37 37.89 19.64
N ASP A 9 -24.65 37.57 19.87
CA ASP A 9 -25.10 36.20 20.08
C ASP A 9 -24.98 35.43 18.76
N ARG A 10 -24.03 34.50 18.71
CA ARG A 10 -24.00 33.44 17.68
C ARG A 10 -24.43 32.14 18.34
N GLU A 11 -25.69 31.78 18.12
CA GLU A 11 -26.24 30.46 18.44
C GLU A 11 -25.59 29.39 17.56
N GLU A 12 -24.58 28.69 18.07
CA GLU A 12 -24.10 27.44 17.47
C GLU A 12 -24.91 26.28 18.05
N ARG A 13 -26.18 26.18 17.65
CA ARG A 13 -26.93 24.92 17.76
C ARG A 13 -26.49 23.98 16.65
N ALA A 14 -25.48 23.17 16.94
CA ALA A 14 -25.30 21.87 16.33
C ALA A 14 -24.88 20.85 17.41
N LEU A 15 -25.90 20.35 18.11
CA LEU A 15 -25.85 19.03 18.73
C LEU A 15 -25.55 18.01 17.61
N GLY A 16 -24.30 17.54 17.58
CA GLY A 16 -23.88 16.59 16.56
C GLY A 16 -22.41 16.21 16.65
N THR A 17 -21.82 16.15 17.85
CA THR A 17 -20.58 15.40 18.01
C THR A 17 -20.91 13.92 17.99
N THR A 18 -21.06 13.37 16.78
CA THR A 18 -20.81 11.94 16.57
C THR A 18 -19.34 11.73 16.89
N ARG A 19 -19.07 11.43 18.15
CA ARG A 19 -17.84 10.76 18.59
C ARG A 19 -17.63 9.60 17.61
N PRO A 20 -16.56 9.57 16.78
CA PRO A 20 -16.32 8.38 15.99
C PRO A 20 -16.17 7.26 17.01
N ALA A 21 -17.08 6.28 16.92
CA ALA A 21 -16.89 5.03 17.62
C ALA A 21 -15.57 4.48 17.10
N ASP A 22 -14.53 4.61 17.91
CA ASP A 22 -13.31 3.82 17.85
C ASP A 22 -13.70 2.37 18.20
N GLY A 23 -14.51 1.80 17.32
CA GLY A 23 -14.73 0.39 17.23
C GLY A 23 -13.72 -0.08 16.21
N THR A 24 -12.85 -0.99 16.64
CA THR A 24 -11.96 -1.78 15.79
C THR A 24 -12.81 -2.60 14.81
N ARG A 25 -13.46 -1.94 13.86
CA ARG A 25 -13.98 -2.57 12.65
C ARG A 25 -12.73 -2.85 11.87
N GLY A 26 -12.16 -4.04 12.09
CA GLY A 26 -10.89 -4.44 11.49
C GLY A 26 -10.89 -4.08 10.01
N GLU A 27 -9.79 -3.47 9.56
CA GLU A 27 -9.63 -3.03 8.17
C GLU A 27 -10.08 -4.14 7.22
N ALA A 28 -10.85 -3.75 6.19
CA ALA A 28 -11.28 -4.69 5.17
C ALA A 28 -10.04 -5.31 4.49
N PRO A 29 -10.08 -6.61 4.14
CA PRO A 29 -8.97 -7.24 3.45
C PRO A 29 -8.77 -6.57 2.09
N VAL A 30 -7.51 -6.38 1.71
CA VAL A 30 -7.16 -5.93 0.36
C VAL A 30 -7.29 -7.13 -0.58
N ALA A 31 -7.90 -6.92 -1.74
CA ALA A 31 -7.99 -7.95 -2.76
C ALA A 31 -6.59 -8.29 -3.29
N VAL A 32 -6.29 -9.58 -3.48
CA VAL A 32 -4.95 -10.03 -3.92
C VAL A 32 -4.48 -9.34 -5.20
N GLY A 33 -5.37 -9.19 -6.19
CA GLY A 33 -5.03 -8.47 -7.43
C GLY A 33 -4.63 -7.01 -7.20
N SER A 34 -5.35 -6.29 -6.34
CA SER A 34 -5.04 -4.90 -6.00
C SER A 34 -3.74 -4.76 -5.21
N ALA A 35 -3.41 -5.74 -4.36
CA ALA A 35 -2.12 -5.79 -3.69
C ALA A 35 -0.99 -6.01 -4.71
N VAL A 36 -1.12 -6.99 -5.61
CA VAL A 36 -0.14 -7.21 -6.69
C VAL A 36 0.05 -5.95 -7.53
N ASP A 37 -1.02 -5.26 -7.93
CA ASP A 37 -0.93 -4.00 -8.69
C ASP A 37 -0.14 -2.92 -7.93
N SER A 38 -0.41 -2.76 -6.63
CA SER A 38 0.26 -1.78 -5.78
C SER A 38 1.74 -2.08 -5.65
N ILE A 39 2.09 -3.37 -5.54
CA ILE A 39 3.47 -3.77 -5.37
C ILE A 39 4.24 -3.66 -6.68
N VAL A 40 3.65 -4.07 -7.81
CA VAL A 40 4.23 -3.87 -9.14
C VAL A 40 4.56 -2.39 -9.37
N ALA A 41 3.65 -1.49 -9.00
CA ALA A 41 3.89 -0.05 -9.10
C ALA A 41 5.10 0.39 -8.24
N ALA A 42 5.12 0.00 -6.96
CA ALA A 42 6.22 0.35 -6.05
C ALA A 42 7.58 -0.19 -6.54
N ARG A 43 7.61 -1.42 -7.06
CA ARG A 43 8.82 -2.03 -7.58
C ARG A 43 9.29 -1.33 -8.85
N CYS A 44 8.42 -1.07 -9.81
CA CYS A 44 8.81 -0.36 -11.03
C CYS A 44 9.21 1.11 -10.79
N ASP A 45 8.68 1.76 -9.77
CA ASP A 45 9.17 3.08 -9.35
C ASP A 45 10.58 3.01 -8.75
N ARG A 46 10.88 1.97 -7.96
CA ARG A 46 12.26 1.68 -7.52
C ARG A 46 13.17 1.44 -8.72
N GLU A 47 12.77 0.60 -9.69
CA GLU A 47 13.59 0.35 -10.88
C GLU A 47 13.86 1.62 -11.69
N GLY A 48 12.88 2.52 -11.77
CA GLY A 48 13.06 3.85 -12.34
C GLY A 48 14.10 4.67 -11.58
N ARG A 49 13.99 4.74 -10.24
CA ARG A 49 14.98 5.40 -9.36
C ARG A 49 16.39 4.81 -9.52
N CYS A 50 16.47 3.50 -9.75
CA CYS A 50 17.72 2.76 -9.91
C CYS A 50 18.30 2.78 -11.34
N ASN A 51 17.69 3.54 -12.27
CA ASN A 51 18.12 3.63 -13.68
C ASN A 51 18.06 2.30 -14.45
N ASN A 52 17.18 1.39 -14.04
CA ASN A 52 16.97 0.08 -14.67
C ASN A 52 15.87 0.10 -15.75
N VAL A 53 15.19 1.23 -15.94
CA VAL A 53 14.11 1.41 -16.92
C VAL A 53 14.55 2.31 -18.07
N GLY A 54 14.38 1.86 -19.31
CA GLY A 54 14.65 2.60 -20.53
C GLY A 54 15.21 1.73 -21.66
N ALA A 55 15.38 2.32 -22.84
CA ALA A 55 15.95 1.60 -23.98
C ALA A 55 17.33 1.02 -23.62
N ASN A 56 17.51 -0.28 -23.85
CA ASN A 56 18.72 -1.05 -23.51
C ASN A 56 19.04 -1.14 -22.00
N ARG A 57 18.03 -0.98 -21.13
CA ARG A 57 18.13 -1.28 -19.69
C ARG A 57 17.51 -2.64 -19.36
N ALA A 58 17.50 -3.02 -18.07
CA ALA A 58 16.91 -4.27 -17.60
C ALA A 58 15.42 -4.37 -17.99
N TYR A 59 14.72 -3.24 -17.95
CA TYR A 59 13.35 -3.08 -18.42
C TYR A 59 13.32 -2.04 -19.55
N ALA A 60 12.75 -2.40 -20.69
CA ALA A 60 12.75 -1.52 -21.87
C ALA A 60 11.89 -0.26 -21.65
N SER A 61 10.85 -0.37 -20.84
CA SER A 61 9.92 0.70 -20.48
C SER A 61 9.31 0.43 -19.10
N LYS A 62 8.56 1.41 -18.56
CA LYS A 62 7.77 1.20 -17.33
C LYS A 62 6.72 0.09 -17.52
N ASP A 63 6.14 -0.02 -18.71
CA ASP A 63 5.15 -1.05 -19.02
C ASP A 63 5.79 -2.44 -19.09
N ASP A 64 6.99 -2.56 -19.69
CA ASP A 64 7.76 -3.81 -19.71
C ASP A 64 8.10 -4.26 -18.28
N CYS A 65 8.52 -3.32 -17.42
CA CYS A 65 8.70 -3.58 -16.00
C CYS A 65 7.40 -4.11 -15.37
N ALA A 66 6.29 -3.40 -15.56
CA ALA A 66 5.03 -3.77 -14.93
C ALA A 66 4.54 -5.15 -15.37
N VAL A 67 4.70 -5.51 -16.64
CA VAL A 67 4.32 -6.82 -17.18
C VAL A 67 5.18 -7.93 -16.58
N ARG A 68 6.50 -7.76 -16.56
CA ARG A 68 7.44 -8.78 -16.06
C ARG A 68 7.27 -9.02 -14.57
N ILE A 69 7.27 -7.95 -13.78
CA ILE A 69 7.13 -8.05 -12.33
C ILE A 69 5.74 -8.60 -11.95
N ARG A 70 4.68 -8.19 -12.66
CA ARG A 70 3.35 -8.77 -12.42
C ARG A 70 3.31 -10.27 -12.67
N ALA A 71 4.02 -10.76 -13.70
CA ALA A 71 4.07 -12.19 -13.99
C ALA A 71 4.72 -12.96 -12.84
N GLU A 72 5.86 -12.49 -12.34
CA GLU A 72 6.56 -13.09 -11.18
C GLU A 72 5.68 -13.09 -9.93
N TRP A 73 5.03 -11.96 -9.63
CA TRP A 73 4.27 -11.78 -8.39
C TRP A 73 2.92 -12.49 -8.38
N ARG A 74 2.34 -12.78 -9.55
CA ARG A 74 1.07 -13.54 -9.64
C ARG A 74 1.23 -15.00 -9.24
N ASP A 75 2.41 -15.58 -9.42
CA ASP A 75 2.66 -16.96 -9.03
C ASP A 75 2.88 -17.06 -7.52
N GLU A 76 3.59 -16.09 -6.95
CA GLU A 76 3.94 -16.04 -5.53
C GLU A 76 2.80 -15.51 -4.63
N LEU A 77 1.96 -14.59 -5.13
CA LEU A 77 0.83 -14.02 -4.40
C LEU A 77 -0.46 -14.21 -5.20
N ASN A 78 -1.23 -15.25 -4.84
CA ASN A 78 -2.50 -15.57 -5.48
C ASN A 78 -3.59 -15.89 -4.44
N PHE A 79 -4.84 -15.98 -4.89
CA PHE A 79 -5.97 -16.23 -3.98
C PHE A 79 -5.93 -17.60 -3.30
N ALA A 80 -5.33 -18.62 -3.94
CA ALA A 80 -5.18 -19.93 -3.31
C ALA A 80 -4.22 -19.85 -2.11
N GLU A 81 -3.19 -19.01 -2.18
CA GLU A 81 -2.24 -18.74 -1.09
C GLU A 81 -2.83 -17.81 -0.01
N CYS A 82 -3.59 -16.78 -0.41
CA CYS A 82 -4.22 -15.82 0.52
C CYS A 82 -5.76 -15.84 0.43
N PRO A 83 -6.45 -16.91 0.87
CA PRO A 83 -7.91 -17.02 0.77
C PRO A 83 -8.66 -16.01 1.66
N GLY A 84 -8.01 -15.48 2.71
CA GLY A 84 -8.53 -14.40 3.56
C GLY A 84 -8.30 -12.99 3.00
N GLY A 85 -7.69 -12.89 1.82
CA GLY A 85 -7.17 -11.64 1.26
C GLY A 85 -5.87 -11.19 1.93
N ILE A 86 -5.48 -9.95 1.61
CA ILE A 86 -4.22 -9.35 2.07
C ILE A 86 -4.49 -8.42 3.25
N ASP A 87 -3.60 -8.47 4.25
CA ASP A 87 -3.62 -7.55 5.37
C ASP A 87 -3.10 -6.18 4.91
N SER A 88 -3.90 -5.14 5.12
CA SER A 88 -3.58 -3.77 4.67
C SER A 88 -2.33 -3.21 5.36
N LYS A 89 -2.12 -3.54 6.64
CA LYS A 89 -0.96 -3.08 7.41
C LYS A 89 0.31 -3.73 6.89
N GLU A 90 0.29 -5.05 6.74
CA GLU A 90 1.44 -5.81 6.25
C GLU A 90 1.78 -5.44 4.79
N LEU A 91 0.75 -5.19 3.96
CA LEU A 91 0.96 -4.63 2.61
C LEU A 91 1.64 -3.26 2.67
N ASN A 92 1.23 -2.37 3.59
CA ASN A 92 1.88 -1.06 3.72
C ASN A 92 3.36 -1.21 4.09
N GLU A 93 3.68 -2.08 5.04
CA GLU A 93 5.06 -2.37 5.44
C GLU A 93 5.88 -2.90 4.26
N CYS A 94 5.36 -3.89 3.51
CA CYS A 94 5.98 -4.37 2.27
C CYS A 94 6.26 -3.23 1.27
N LEU A 95 5.27 -2.36 1.02
CA LEU A 95 5.43 -1.25 0.08
C LEU A 95 6.49 -0.24 0.54
N GLN A 96 6.63 -0.01 1.85
CA GLN A 96 7.69 0.86 2.38
C GLN A 96 9.07 0.23 2.22
N GLU A 97 9.20 -1.06 2.52
CA GLU A 97 10.47 -1.79 2.34
C GLU A 97 10.91 -1.77 0.87
N ILE A 98 9.99 -1.97 -0.08
CA ILE A 98 10.30 -1.86 -1.52
C ILE A 98 10.81 -0.47 -1.89
N ARG A 99 10.17 0.59 -1.36
CA ARG A 99 10.58 1.97 -1.66
C ARG A 99 11.98 2.26 -1.14
N ASN A 100 12.30 1.71 0.03
CA ASN A 100 13.57 1.90 0.73
C ASN A 100 14.68 0.94 0.27
N ASP A 101 14.35 -0.13 -0.45
CA ASP A 101 15.30 -1.13 -0.92
C ASP A 101 16.41 -0.52 -1.81
N ASP A 102 17.64 -0.98 -1.59
CA ASP A 102 18.83 -0.46 -2.26
C ASP A 102 18.92 -0.94 -3.71
N CYS A 103 19.38 -0.09 -4.63
CA CYS A 103 19.46 -0.40 -6.05
C CYS A 103 20.41 -1.56 -6.43
N ASN A 104 21.28 -1.98 -5.51
CA ASN A 104 22.25 -3.05 -5.73
C ASN A 104 21.81 -4.40 -5.16
N ASN A 105 20.52 -4.57 -4.81
CA ASN A 105 20.01 -5.83 -4.32
C ASN A 105 19.87 -6.84 -5.49
N PRO A 106 20.64 -7.93 -5.52
CA PRO A 106 20.72 -8.83 -6.68
C PRO A 106 19.56 -9.84 -6.78
N PHE A 107 18.51 -9.72 -5.96
CA PHE A 107 17.38 -10.64 -5.95
C PHE A 107 16.02 -9.89 -5.96
N ASP A 108 15.17 -10.18 -6.95
CA ASP A 108 13.97 -9.39 -7.28
C ASP A 108 12.60 -10.04 -6.91
N THR A 109 12.55 -11.13 -6.13
CA THR A 109 11.30 -11.88 -5.82
C THR A 109 10.61 -11.43 -4.51
N LEU A 110 9.29 -11.71 -4.32
CA LEU A 110 8.57 -11.36 -3.05
C LEU A 110 9.27 -11.96 -1.85
N GLY A 111 9.78 -13.19 -1.99
CA GLY A 111 10.35 -13.97 -0.89
C GLY A 111 11.57 -13.34 -0.20
N ARG A 112 12.19 -12.31 -0.78
CA ARG A 112 13.41 -11.68 -0.24
C ARG A 112 13.14 -10.50 0.68
N ILE A 113 12.13 -9.70 0.39
CA ILE A 113 11.67 -8.66 1.31
C ILE A 113 10.73 -9.34 2.29
N VAL A 114 11.18 -9.49 3.53
CA VAL A 114 10.46 -10.28 4.56
C VAL A 114 9.00 -9.85 4.64
N ALA A 115 8.74 -8.55 4.78
CA ALA A 115 7.40 -7.98 4.85
C ALA A 115 6.51 -8.27 3.61
N CYS A 116 7.09 -8.60 2.47
CA CYS A 116 6.36 -8.92 1.25
C CYS A 116 6.08 -10.42 1.10
N ARG A 117 6.51 -11.29 2.02
CA ARG A 117 6.21 -12.71 1.92
C ARG A 117 4.71 -12.96 2.08
N SER A 118 4.18 -13.95 1.37
CA SER A 118 2.79 -14.38 1.56
C SER A 118 2.48 -14.74 3.02
N SER A 119 3.45 -15.31 3.75
CA SER A 119 3.31 -15.59 5.19
C SER A 119 3.02 -14.37 6.06
N ASP A 120 3.47 -13.20 5.61
CA ASP A 120 3.35 -11.94 6.34
C ASP A 120 2.17 -11.14 5.77
N LEU A 121 1.98 -11.14 4.44
CA LEU A 121 0.91 -10.42 3.75
C LEU A 121 -0.49 -11.06 3.89
N CYS A 122 -0.60 -12.40 3.89
CA CYS A 122 -1.90 -13.06 3.86
C CYS A 122 -2.59 -12.95 5.22
N ARG A 123 -3.90 -12.67 5.21
CA ARG A 123 -4.72 -12.81 6.41
C ARG A 123 -5.04 -14.28 6.67
N ALA A 124 -5.07 -14.66 7.94
CA ALA A 124 -5.61 -15.96 8.33
C ALA A 124 -7.09 -16.08 7.93
N THR A 125 -7.47 -17.17 7.28
CA THR A 125 -8.89 -17.51 7.09
C THR A 125 -9.45 -18.01 8.41
N ARG A 126 -10.43 -17.30 8.95
CA ARG A 126 -11.23 -17.76 10.10
C ARG A 126 -12.27 -18.77 9.68
#